data_AF-A0A9C8ZTV4-F1
#
_entry.id   AF-A0A9C8ZTV4-F1
#
_cell.length_a   1.000
_cell.length_b   1.000
_cell.length_c   1.000
_cell.angle_alpha   90.00
_cell.angle_beta   90.00
_cell.angle_gamma   90.00
#
_symmetry.space_group_name_H-M   'P 1'
#
loop_
_entity.id
_entity.type
_entity.pdbx_description
1 polymer ?
#
loop_
_entity_poly.entity_id
_entity_poly.type
_entity_poly.pdbx_seq_one_letter_code
_entity_poly.pdbx_strand_id
1 'polypeptide(L)' 'GGGDTLAAVEKYNIADKVSYISTGGGAFLEFLEGKKLPAVAMLEAK' A
#
# COMPACT_ATOMS: atom_id res chain seq x y z
N GLY A 1 4.57 0.85 1.45
CA GLY A 1 3.90 0.33 0.24
C GLY A 1 3.93 1.43 -0.79
N GLY A 2 4.81 1.33 -1.77
CA GLY A 2 5.04 2.39 -2.74
C GLY A 2 5.91 1.88 -3.88
N GLY A 3 5.96 2.65 -4.98
CA GLY A 3 6.66 2.29 -6.21
C GLY A 3 8.14 1.97 -5.99
N ASP A 4 8.83 2.72 -5.13
CA ASP A 4 10.26 2.49 -4.86
C ASP A 4 10.51 1.19 -4.09
N THR A 5 9.58 0.79 -3.22
CA THR A 5 9.66 -0.50 -2.52
C THR A 5 9.46 -1.65 -3.50
N LEU A 6 8.56 -1.48 -4.48
CA LEU A 6 8.30 -2.47 -5.51
C LEU A 6 9.52 -2.64 -6.43
N ALA A 7 10.12 -1.52 -6.86
CA ALA A 7 11.34 -1.51 -7.67
C ALA A 7 12.53 -2.17 -6.94
N ALA A 8 12.65 -1.96 -5.62
CA ALA A 8 13.68 -2.63 -4.82
C ALA A 8 13.42 -4.14 -4.69
N VAL A 9 12.17 -4.56 -4.49
CA VAL A 9 11.80 -5.98 -4.40
C VAL A 9 12.11 -6.73 -5.69
N GLU A 10 11.81 -6.13 -6.85
CA GLU A 10 12.19 -6.67 -8.17
C GLU A 10 13.70 -6.70 -8.36
N LYS A 11 14.39 -5.59 -8.05
CA LYS A 11 15.85 -5.48 -8.21
C LYS A 11 16.64 -6.51 -7.40
N TYR A 12 16.18 -6.84 -6.20
CA TYR A 12 16.82 -7.81 -5.32
C TYR A 12 16.20 -9.21 -5.39
N ASN A 13 15.20 -9.41 -6.25
CA ASN A 13 14.48 -10.67 -6.46
C ASN A 13 13.98 -11.30 -5.14
N ILE A 14 13.52 -10.46 -4.21
CA ILE A 14 13.06 -10.87 -2.87
C ILE A 14 11.53 -10.93 -2.76
N ALA A 15 10.82 -10.97 -3.88
CA ALA A 15 9.36 -10.99 -3.92
C ALA A 15 8.77 -12.13 -3.06
N ASP A 16 9.39 -13.30 -3.12
CA ASP A 16 8.97 -14.50 -2.38
C ASP A 16 9.11 -14.37 -0.85
N LYS A 17 9.82 -13.35 -0.38
CA LYS A 17 10.04 -13.06 1.05
C LYS A 17 9.09 -11.98 1.59
N VAL A 18 8.21 -11.42 0.76
CA VAL A 18 7.30 -10.34 1.15
C VAL A 18 5.85 -10.85 1.15
N SER A 19 5.24 -10.91 2.34
CA SER A 19 3.89 -11.46 2.52
C SER A 19 2.78 -10.61 1.89
N TYR A 20 3.00 -9.30 1.74
CA TYR A 20 2.05 -8.39 1.11
C TYR A 20 2.75 -7.13 0.63
N ILE A 21 2.49 -6.73 -0.61
CA ILE A 21 2.98 -5.47 -1.17
C ILE A 21 1.80 -4.59 -1.52
N SER A 22 1.64 -3.50 -0.77
CA SER A 22 0.64 -2.49 -1.08
C SER A 22 1.07 -1.64 -2.28
N THR A 23 0.23 -1.61 -3.32
CA THR A 23 0.36 -0.75 -4.51
C THR A 23 -0.33 0.60 -4.33
N GLY A 24 -0.94 0.88 -3.18
CA GLY A 24 -1.68 2.11 -2.91
C GLY A 24 -0.81 3.37 -2.74
N GLY A 25 0.52 3.24 -2.78
CA GLY A 25 1.44 4.38 -2.71
C GLY A 25 1.15 5.29 -1.51
N GLY A 26 0.92 6.58 -1.78
CA GLY A 26 0.59 7.58 -0.76
C GLY A 26 -0.70 7.30 0.01
N ALA A 27 -1.72 6.73 -0.63
CA ALA A 27 -2.98 6.38 0.03
C ALA A 27 -2.77 5.31 1.11
N PHE A 28 -1.82 4.40 0.91
CA PHE A 28 -1.45 3.42 1.92
C PHE A 28 -0.73 4.07 3.12
N LEU A 29 0.07 5.11 2.88
CA LEU A 29 0.69 5.88 3.96
C LEU A 29 -0.36 6.65 4.77
N GLU A 30 -1.29 7.33 4.11
CA GLU A 30 -2.40 8.03 4.77
C GLU A 30 -3.29 7.07 5.58
N PHE A 31 -3.53 5.87 5.07
CA PHE A 31 -4.23 4.82 5.80
C PHE A 31 -3.47 4.40 7.07
N LEU A 32 -2.14 4.21 6.98
CA LEU A 32 -1.30 3.88 8.14
C LEU A 32 -1.20 5.02 9.16
N GLU A 33 -1.32 6.27 8.71
CA GLU A 33 -1.43 7.46 9.56
C GLU A 33 -2.78 7.54 10.31
N GLY A 34 -3.70 6.59 10.07
CA GLY A 34 -5.03 6.55 10.70
C GLY A 34 -6.03 7.54 10.10
N LYS A 35 -5.71 8.15 8.95
CA LYS A 35 -6.64 9.04 8.25
C LYS A 35 -7.74 8.22 7.61
N LYS A 36 -8.98 8.72 7.67
CA LYS A 36 -10.10 8.09 6.99
C LYS A 36 -10.02 8.39 5.50
N LEU A 37 -9.72 7.36 4.70
CA LEU A 37 -9.69 7.51 3.24
C LEU A 37 -11.12 7.74 2.70
N PRO A 38 -11.37 8.80 1.91
CA PRO A 38 -12.72 9.14 1.44
C PRO A 38 -13.42 8.01 0.69
N ALA A 39 -12.66 7.30 -0.17
CA ALA A 39 -13.19 6.18 -0.95
C ALA A 39 -13.59 4.98 -0.06
N VAL A 40 -12.83 4.71 1.00
CA VAL A 40 -13.14 3.64 1.96
C VAL A 40 -14.37 4.02 2.79
N ALA A 41 -14.44 5.27 3.25
CA ALA A 41 -15.59 5.77 4.01
C ALA A 41 -16.90 5.69 3.22
N MET A 42 -16.87 5.94 1.91
CA MET A 42 -18.04 5.81 1.03
C MET A 42 -18.50 4.36 0.87
N LEU A 43 -17.58 3.38 0.95
CA LEU A 43 -17.93 1.96 0.89
C LEU A 43 -18.50 1.45 2.22
N GLU A 44 -18.05 1.98 3.36
CA GLU A 44 -18.59 1.64 4.69
C GLU A 44 -20.01 2.20 4.92
N ALA A 45 -20.38 3.28 4.25
CA ALA A 45 -21.67 3.94 4.42
C ALA A 45 -22.83 3.26 3.68
N LYS A 46 -22.60 2.08 3.09
CA LYS A 46 -23.55 1.34 2.25
C LYS A 46 -23.95 0.03 2.90
#